data_AF-A0A7S4IES1-F1
#
_entry.id   AF-A0A7S4IES1-F1
#
_cell.length_a   1.000
_cell.length_b   1.000
_cell.length_c   1.000
_cell.angle_alpha   90.00
_cell.angle_beta   90.00
_cell.angle_gamma   90.00
#
_symmetry.space_group_name_H-M   'P 1'
#
loop_
_entity.id
_entity.type
_entity.pdbx_description
1 polymer ?
#
loop_
_entity_poly.entity_id
_entity_poly.type
_entity_poly.pdbx_seq_one_letter_code
_entity_poly.pdbx_strand_id
1 'polypeptide(L)'
;DVVALQGAATFKLRITSLSSHRDKQRFRIQVAPQEVELVQSEPALCVVTDPMKSVTKLGRASNGPAPPLPSPGMSGDAFGGGMDPTLKRKYRDTLEVHAQMMQTMADTQQLILHELQSITLLARRAA
;
A
#
# COMPACT_ATOMS: atom_id res chain seq x y z
N ASP A 1 -1.31 8.45 -16.74
CA ASP A 1 -0.98 7.03 -16.88
C ASP A 1 -0.91 6.33 -15.55
N VAL A 2 -1.51 5.15 -15.48
CA VAL A 2 -1.40 4.24 -14.33
C VAL A 2 -0.19 3.35 -14.60
N VAL A 3 0.81 3.41 -13.72
CA VAL A 3 1.99 2.56 -13.82
C VAL A 3 1.77 1.33 -12.93
N ALA A 4 1.83 0.15 -13.54
CA ALA A 4 1.91 -1.11 -12.81
C ALA A 4 3.39 -1.39 -12.49
N LEU A 5 3.73 -1.47 -11.19
CA LEU A 5 5.05 -1.83 -10.72
C LEU A 5 4.94 -3.18 -10.01
N GLN A 6 5.71 -4.18 -10.45
CA GLN A 6 5.79 -5.51 -9.82
C GLN A 6 4.42 -6.21 -9.68
N GLY A 7 3.55 -6.07 -10.69
CA GLY A 7 2.20 -6.66 -10.66
C GLY A 7 1.19 -5.89 -9.80
N ALA A 8 1.57 -4.74 -9.22
CA ALA A 8 0.67 -3.87 -8.48
C ALA A 8 0.49 -2.52 -9.18
N ALA A 9 -0.75 -2.09 -9.36
CA ALA A 9 -1.08 -0.76 -9.86
C ALA A 9 -1.53 0.13 -8.70
N THR A 10 -0.92 1.31 -8.56
CA THR A 10 -1.32 2.29 -7.54
C THR A 10 -2.08 3.44 -8.17
N PHE A 11 -3.28 3.71 -7.66
CA PHE A 11 -4.17 4.75 -8.18
C PHE A 11 -4.30 5.88 -7.15
N LYS A 12 -4.02 7.11 -7.57
CA LYS A 12 -4.32 8.30 -6.76
C LYS A 12 -5.65 8.89 -7.21
N LEU A 13 -6.69 8.62 -6.44
CA LEU A 13 -8.04 9.13 -6.72
C LEU A 13 -8.24 10.49 -6.02
N ARG A 14 -8.67 11.50 -6.78
CA ARG A 14 -9.17 12.77 -6.24
C ARG A 14 -10.67 12.83 -6.49
N ILE A 15 -11.45 12.60 -5.44
CA ILE A 15 -12.92 12.64 -5.51
C ILE A 15 -13.38 13.96 -4.88
N THR A 16 -13.95 14.85 -5.68
CA THR A 16 -14.61 16.07 -5.20
C THR A 16 -16.10 15.81 -4.99
N SER A 17 -16.43 15.01 -3.98
CA SER A 17 -17.84 14.87 -3.56
C SER A 17 -18.08 15.73 -2.32
N LEU A 18 -18.79 16.83 -2.50
CA LEU A 18 -19.25 17.69 -1.40
C LEU A 18 -20.65 17.24 -0.96
N SER A 19 -20.73 16.12 -0.24
CA SER A 19 -21.97 15.71 0.41
C SER A 19 -22.15 16.44 1.74
N SER A 20 -23.36 16.96 1.99
CA SER A 20 -23.76 17.47 3.31
C SER A 20 -23.79 16.37 4.39
N HIS A 21 -23.84 15.10 3.98
CA HIS A 21 -23.87 13.93 4.85
C HIS A 21 -22.51 13.22 4.95
N ARG A 22 -21.41 13.89 4.57
CA ARG A 22 -20.04 13.34 4.54
C ARG A 22 -19.59 12.59 5.80
N ASP A 23 -20.10 12.97 6.96
CA ASP A 23 -19.76 12.36 8.26
C ASP A 23 -20.56 11.08 8.55
N LYS A 24 -21.72 10.94 7.87
CA LYS A 24 -22.66 9.81 7.98
C LYS A 24 -22.50 8.81 6.83
N GLN A 25 -22.03 9.25 5.67
CA GLN A 25 -21.86 8.42 4.49
C GLN A 25 -20.52 7.69 4.50
N ARG A 26 -20.55 6.44 4.06
CA ARG A 26 -19.35 5.65 3.76
C ARG A 26 -19.28 5.40 2.27
N PHE A 27 -18.06 5.37 1.76
CA PHE A 27 -17.75 5.15 0.37
C PHE A 27 -17.15 3.76 0.19
N ARG A 28 -17.38 3.16 -0.98
CA ARG A 28 -16.70 1.94 -1.41
C ARG A 28 -16.15 2.20 -2.81
N ILE A 29 -15.03 1.59 -3.12
CA ILE A 29 -14.44 1.62 -4.45
C ILE A 29 -14.62 0.22 -5.03
N GLN A 30 -15.20 0.15 -6.22
CA GLN A 30 -15.26 -1.07 -7.02
C GLN A 30 -14.23 -0.97 -8.13
N VAL A 31 -13.40 -2.00 -8.24
CA VAL A 31 -12.46 -2.19 -9.35
C VAL A 31 -12.91 -3.45 -10.08
N ALA A 32 -13.17 -3.32 -11.38
CA ALA A 32 -13.63 -4.41 -12.23
C ALA A 32 -13.07 -4.22 -13.66
N PRO A 33 -12.89 -5.32 -14.42
CA PRO A 33 -12.64 -5.25 -15.85
C PRO A 33 -13.75 -4.47 -16.58
N GLN A 34 -13.37 -3.77 -17.66
CA GLN A 34 -14.35 -3.05 -18.50
C GLN A 34 -15.18 -4.00 -19.36
N GLU A 35 -14.60 -5.14 -19.77
CA GLU A 35 -15.24 -6.13 -20.63
C GLU A 35 -16.21 -7.01 -19.84
N VAL A 36 -17.46 -7.07 -20.30
CA VAL A 36 -18.54 -7.78 -19.61
C VAL A 36 -18.31 -9.29 -19.58
N GLU A 37 -17.77 -9.85 -20.66
CA GLU A 37 -17.48 -11.28 -20.77
C GLU A 37 -16.42 -11.73 -19.74
N LEU A 38 -15.41 -10.88 -19.52
CA LEU A 38 -14.36 -11.15 -18.54
C LEU A 38 -14.89 -11.04 -17.11
N VAL A 39 -15.83 -10.12 -16.84
CA VAL A 39 -16.52 -10.03 -15.54
C VAL A 39 -17.35 -11.28 -15.25
N GLN A 40 -17.98 -11.88 -16.26
CA GLN A 40 -18.81 -13.08 -16.09
C GLN A 40 -17.97 -14.36 -15.92
N SER A 41 -16.90 -14.49 -16.70
CA SER A 41 -16.01 -15.65 -16.66
C SER A 41 -15.11 -15.65 -15.43
N GLU A 42 -14.59 -14.48 -15.04
CA GLU A 42 -13.61 -14.34 -13.95
C GLU A 42 -14.10 -13.33 -12.89
N PRO A 43 -15.15 -13.65 -12.11
CA PRO A 43 -15.72 -12.75 -11.11
C PRO A 43 -14.72 -12.39 -10.00
N ALA A 44 -13.67 -13.20 -9.79
CA ALA A 44 -12.61 -12.93 -8.81
C ALA A 44 -11.79 -11.66 -9.13
N LEU A 45 -11.83 -11.16 -10.37
CA LEU A 45 -11.19 -9.91 -10.78
C LEU A 45 -11.99 -8.66 -10.35
N CYS A 46 -13.22 -8.84 -9.88
CA CYS A 46 -14.03 -7.76 -9.34
C CYS A 46 -13.81 -7.62 -7.83
N VAL A 47 -13.22 -6.51 -7.42
CA VAL A 47 -12.92 -6.23 -6.00
C VAL A 47 -13.68 -5.00 -5.55
N VAL A 48 -14.38 -5.12 -4.42
CA VAL A 48 -15.04 -4.00 -3.75
C VAL A 48 -14.40 -3.81 -2.39
N THR A 49 -13.93 -2.60 -2.11
CA THR A 49 -13.33 -2.28 -0.81
C THR A 49 -14.36 -2.32 0.31
N ASP A 50 -13.88 -2.45 1.55
CA ASP A 50 -14.70 -2.19 2.71
C ASP A 50 -15.19 -0.73 2.74
N PRO A 51 -16.36 -0.47 3.37
CA PRO A 51 -16.88 0.88 3.55
C PRO A 51 -15.89 1.78 4.30
N MET A 52 -15.45 2.88 3.69
CA MET A 52 -14.51 3.84 4.27
C MET A 52 -15.12 5.23 4.46
N LYS A 53 -14.66 5.97 5.47
CA LYS A 53 -15.06 7.37 5.69
C LYS A 53 -14.31 8.29 4.72
N SER A 54 -14.96 9.38 4.30
CA SER A 54 -14.27 10.41 3.52
C SER A 54 -13.21 11.12 4.37
N VAL A 55 -12.00 11.30 3.83
CA VAL A 55 -10.97 12.14 4.44
C VAL A 55 -11.17 13.55 3.90
N THR A 56 -11.88 14.39 4.65
CA THR A 56 -12.00 15.81 4.32
C THR A 56 -11.06 16.63 5.19
N LYS A 57 -10.23 17.48 4.57
CA LYS A 57 -9.38 18.46 5.28
C LYS A 57 -10.17 19.67 5.77
N LEU A 58 -11.46 19.76 5.45
CA LEU A 58 -12.38 20.81 5.88
C LEU A 58 -13.00 20.44 7.23
N GLY A 59 -12.15 20.35 8.26
CA GLY A 59 -12.63 20.38 9.64
C GLY A 59 -13.31 21.73 9.86
N ARG A 60 -14.64 21.74 10.00
CA ARG A 60 -15.29 22.90 10.59
C ARG A 60 -14.81 22.91 12.03
N ALA A 61 -14.12 23.98 12.44
CA ALA A 61 -14.01 24.28 13.86
C ALA A 61 -15.43 24.15 14.43
N SER A 62 -15.63 23.19 15.33
CA SER A 62 -16.85 23.21 16.14
C SER A 62 -16.85 24.56 16.83
N ASN A 63 -17.91 25.35 16.63
CA ASN A 63 -18.20 26.56 17.42
C ASN A 63 -18.50 26.15 18.88
N GLY A 64 -17.56 25.48 19.54
CA GLY A 64 -17.50 25.38 20.98
C GLY A 64 -16.77 26.61 21.50
N PRO A 65 -17.20 27.20 22.62
CA PRO A 65 -16.53 28.35 23.21
C PRO A 65 -15.07 27.99 23.50
N ALA A 66 -14.14 28.82 23.01
CA ALA A 66 -12.71 28.61 23.16
C ALA A 66 -12.33 28.55 24.65
N PRO A 67 -11.53 27.56 25.10
CA PRO A 67 -10.87 27.66 26.40
C PRO A 67 -9.84 28.79 26.36
N PRO A 68 -9.61 29.52 27.46
CA PRO A 68 -8.65 30.62 27.50
C PRO A 68 -7.23 30.10 27.27
N LEU A 69 -6.53 30.73 26.33
CA LEU A 69 -5.12 30.47 26.01
C LEU A 69 -4.22 30.86 27.21
N PRO A 70 -3.27 30.01 27.63
CA PRO A 70 -2.14 30.44 28.44
C PRO A 70 -1.09 31.15 27.56
N SER A 71 -0.54 32.25 28.08
CA SER A 71 0.43 33.15 27.43
C SER A 71 1.68 32.44 26.87
N PRO A 72 2.31 32.97 25.81
CA PRO A 72 3.48 32.35 25.19
C PRO A 72 4.74 32.61 26.02
N GLY A 73 5.19 31.58 26.75
CA GLY A 73 6.53 31.51 27.31
C GLY A 73 7.51 31.02 26.26
N MET A 74 8.58 31.80 26.08
CA MET A 74 9.73 31.53 25.21
C MET A 74 10.46 30.24 25.63
N SER A 75 10.78 29.39 24.66
CA SER A 75 12.00 28.59 24.67
C SER A 75 12.26 28.06 23.27
N GLY A 76 13.29 28.64 22.64
CA GLY A 76 13.88 28.11 21.43
C GLY A 76 14.71 26.84 21.71
N ASP A 77 15.41 26.45 20.65
CA ASP A 77 16.43 25.40 20.57
C ASP A 77 15.94 23.98 20.25
N ALA A 78 16.14 23.60 18.98
CA ALA A 78 17.04 22.50 18.58
C ALA A 78 16.59 21.84 17.26
N PHE A 79 17.10 22.35 16.14
CA PHE A 79 17.35 21.54 14.97
C PHE A 79 18.36 20.44 15.37
N GLY A 80 17.89 19.21 15.57
CA GLY A 80 18.78 18.09 15.95
C GLY A 80 18.09 16.97 16.72
N GLY A 81 16.94 16.48 16.27
CA GLY A 81 16.21 15.39 16.95
C GLY A 81 16.48 14.04 16.29
N GLY A 82 17.33 13.20 16.89
CA GLY A 82 17.63 11.85 16.42
C GLY A 82 16.35 11.05 16.14
N MET A 83 16.33 10.39 14.97
CA MET A 83 15.26 9.49 14.54
C MET A 83 14.84 8.55 15.69
N ASP A 84 13.54 8.52 15.98
CA ASP A 84 12.92 7.76 17.06
C ASP A 84 13.43 6.30 17.08
N PRO A 85 13.90 5.78 18.23
CA PRO A 85 14.54 4.46 18.31
C PRO A 85 13.59 3.31 17.93
N THR A 86 12.28 3.48 18.12
CA THR A 86 11.29 2.48 17.71
C THR A 86 11.13 2.47 16.19
N LEU A 87 11.20 3.64 15.56
CA LEU A 87 11.16 3.78 14.12
C LEU A 87 12.41 3.18 13.47
N LYS A 88 13.60 3.42 14.03
CA LYS A 88 14.85 2.77 13.58
C LYS A 88 14.76 1.24 13.64
N ARG A 89 14.21 0.69 14.73
CA ARG A 89 14.01 -0.76 14.89
C ARG A 89 13.09 -1.32 13.80
N LYS A 90 11.93 -0.70 13.57
CA LYS A 90 10.99 -1.13 12.52
C LYS A 90 11.61 -1.12 11.12
N TYR A 91 12.37 -0.08 10.79
CA TYR A 91 13.10 -0.02 9.52
C TYR A 91 14.12 -1.16 9.39
N ARG A 92 14.87 -1.42 10.46
CA ARG A 92 15.82 -2.53 10.50
C ARG A 92 15.12 -3.89 10.32
N ASP A 93 14.05 -4.15 11.06
CA ASP A 93 13.31 -5.42 10.97
C ASP A 93 12.74 -5.61 9.56
N THR A 94 12.25 -4.54 8.94
CA THR A 94 11.74 -4.57 7.56
C THR A 94 12.87 -4.92 6.57
N LEU A 95 14.05 -4.31 6.73
CA LEU A 95 15.21 -4.62 5.88
C LEU A 95 15.68 -6.06 6.05
N GLU A 96 15.68 -6.59 7.28
CA GLU A 96 16.03 -7.98 7.55
C GLU A 96 15.04 -8.96 6.87
N VAL A 97 13.73 -8.69 6.93
CA VAL A 97 12.71 -9.48 6.23
C VAL A 97 12.91 -9.44 4.71
N HIS A 98 13.19 -8.26 4.15
CA HIS A 98 13.44 -8.12 2.72
C HIS A 98 14.72 -8.87 2.28
N ALA A 99 15.78 -8.81 3.09
CA ALA A 99 17.01 -9.54 2.83
C ALA A 99 16.77 -11.07 2.81
N GLN A 100 16.02 -11.59 3.78
CA GLN A 100 15.64 -13.00 3.81
C GLN A 100 14.81 -13.40 2.59
N MET A 101 13.83 -12.58 2.20
CA MET A 101 13.00 -12.84 1.02
C MET A 101 13.84 -12.88 -0.26
N MET A 102 14.78 -11.94 -0.43
CA MET A 102 15.69 -11.94 -1.58
C MET A 102 16.57 -13.19 -1.61
N GLN A 103 17.06 -13.65 -0.45
CA GLN A 103 17.84 -14.88 -0.36
C GLN A 103 17.04 -16.11 -0.78
N THR A 104 15.84 -16.28 -0.21
CA THR A 104 14.95 -17.41 -0.57
C THR A 104 14.61 -17.42 -2.06
N MET A 105 14.40 -16.24 -2.66
CA MET A 105 14.16 -16.11 -4.09
C MET A 105 15.37 -16.54 -4.92
N ALA A 106 16.58 -16.11 -4.52
CA ALA A 106 17.82 -16.51 -5.18
C ALA A 106 18.04 -18.04 -5.11
N ASP A 107 17.81 -18.64 -3.95
CA ASP A 107 17.94 -20.09 -3.74
C ASP A 107 16.93 -20.86 -4.62
N THR A 108 15.70 -20.37 -4.70
CA THR A 108 14.65 -20.97 -5.54
C THR A 108 15.02 -20.90 -7.02
N GLN A 109 15.54 -19.76 -7.48
CA GLN A 109 16.00 -19.60 -8.87
C GLN A 109 17.15 -20.55 -9.19
N GLN A 110 18.11 -20.75 -8.27
CA GLN A 110 19.19 -21.71 -8.45
C GLN A 110 18.68 -23.15 -8.56
N LEU A 111 17.71 -23.53 -7.74
CA LEU A 111 17.09 -24.85 -7.80
C LEU A 111 16.39 -25.08 -9.14
N ILE A 112 15.60 -24.12 -9.61
CA ILE A 112 14.93 -24.19 -10.92
C ILE A 112 15.95 -24.35 -12.04
N LEU A 113 17.03 -23.57 -12.03
CA LEU A 113 18.09 -23.68 -13.04
C LEU A 113 18.74 -25.05 -13.04
N HIS A 114 18.99 -25.64 -11.87
CA HIS A 114 19.56 -26.97 -11.73
C HIS A 114 18.62 -28.06 -12.29
N GLU A 115 17.33 -27.98 -11.97
CA GLU A 115 16.31 -28.90 -12.51
C GLU A 115 16.21 -28.79 -14.04
N LEU A 116 16.20 -27.58 -14.59
CA LEU A 116 16.16 -27.36 -16.03
C LEU A 116 17.41 -27.92 -16.74
N GLN A 117 18.59 -27.78 -16.13
CA GLN A 117 19.82 -28.40 -16.66
C GLN A 117 19.72 -29.92 -16.66
N SER A 118 19.18 -30.50 -15.58
CA SER A 118 18.98 -31.95 -15.45
C SER A 118 18.02 -32.47 -16.52
N ILE A 119 16.88 -31.81 -16.72
CA ILE A 119 15.90 -32.14 -17.76
C ILE A 119 16.52 -32.01 -19.16
N THR A 120 17.31 -30.95 -19.40
CA THR A 120 17.98 -30.74 -20.69
C THR A 120 18.98 -31.87 -20.99
N LEU A 121 19.74 -32.31 -19.98
CA LEU A 121 20.66 -33.44 -20.13
C LEU A 121 19.93 -34.75 -20.42
N LEU A 122 18.81 -35.01 -19.74
CA LEU A 122 17.99 -36.20 -20.00
C LEU A 122 17.39 -36.18 -21.41
N ALA A 123 16.84 -35.04 -21.84
CA ALA A 123 16.28 -34.89 -23.19
C ALA A 123 17.35 -35.10 -24.28
N ARG A 124 18.57 -34.59 -24.07
CA ARG A 124 19.70 -34.80 -25.00
C ARG A 124 20.20 -36.24 -25.05
N ARG A 125 20.03 -37.03 -23.99
CA ARG A 125 20.39 -38.46 -23.97
C ARG A 125 19.32 -39.35 -24.61
N ALA A 126 18.08 -38.87 -24.66
CA ALA A 126 16.94 -39.59 -25.22
C ALA A 126 16.73 -39.35 -26.74
N ALA A 127 17.45 -38.38 -27.31
CA ALA A 127 17.51 -38.10 -28.75
C ALA A 127 18.77 -38.74 -29.37
#